data_AF-A0A5B0HK69-F1
#
_entry.id   AF-A0A5B0HK69-F1
#
_cell.length_a   1.000
_cell.length_b   1.000
_cell.length_c   1.000
_cell.angle_alpha   90.00
_cell.angle_beta   90.00
_cell.angle_gamma   90.00
#
_symmetry.space_group_name_H-M   'P 1'
#
loop_
_entity.id
_entity.type
_entity.pdbx_description
1 polymer ?
#
loop_
_entity_poly.entity_id
_entity_poly.type
_entity_poly.pdbx_seq_one_letter_code
_entity_poly.pdbx_strand_id
1 'polypeptide(L)'
;MTVTATRGAPGGPAGAPVAGCSGLSAALGEPMTGTAPHVRRLVAVEHIGAWPRKVADHPDPAVTALFDRLRADDVILLLIRRPGREGRCDADGARTVYV
;
A
#
# COMPACT_ATOMS: atom_id res chain seq x y z
N MET A 1 20.75 2.10 7.03
CA MET A 1 19.74 1.11 7.48
C MET A 1 19.53 0.15 6.34
N THR A 2 19.95 -1.10 6.50
CA THR A 2 19.90 -2.12 5.44
C THR A 2 18.83 -3.13 5.81
N VAL A 3 17.80 -3.28 4.98
CA VAL A 3 16.77 -4.31 5.16
C VAL A 3 17.25 -5.55 4.41
N THR A 4 17.65 -6.58 5.16
CA THR A 4 18.00 -7.89 4.61
C THR A 4 16.73 -8.72 4.49
N ALA A 5 16.23 -8.92 3.27
CA ALA A 5 15.19 -9.89 3.01
C ALA A 5 15.83 -11.29 2.98
N THR A 6 15.51 -12.14 3.95
CA THR A 6 15.85 -13.57 3.88
C THR A 6 14.99 -14.23 2.82
N ARG A 7 15.60 -14.53 1.66
CA ARG A 7 15.00 -15.38 0.63
C ARG A 7 14.82 -16.77 1.24
N GLY A 8 13.58 -17.18 1.49
CA GLY A 8 13.26 -18.57 1.83
C GLY A 8 13.80 -19.50 0.74
N ALA A 9 14.44 -20.60 1.16
CA ALA A 9 15.04 -21.57 0.25
C ALA A 9 13.99 -22.17 -0.71
N PRO A 10 14.33 -22.44 -1.98
CA PRO A 10 13.44 -23.15 -2.89
C PRO A 10 13.49 -24.64 -2.57
N GLY A 11 12.66 -25.06 -1.61
CA GLY A 11 12.48 -26.46 -1.24
C GLY A 11 11.06 -26.93 -1.54
N GLY A 12 10.73 -27.12 -2.81
CA GLY A 12 9.46 -27.74 -3.25
C GLY A 12 9.68 -28.50 -4.56
N PRO A 13 9.07 -29.69 -4.74
CA PRO A 13 9.36 -30.54 -5.88
C PRO A 13 9.02 -29.85 -7.20
N ALA A 14 9.89 -30.04 -8.19
CA ALA A 14 9.70 -29.59 -9.56
C ALA A 14 8.40 -30.19 -10.12
N GLY A 15 7.36 -29.37 -10.28
CA GLY A 15 6.08 -29.80 -10.88
C GLY A 15 4.80 -29.19 -10.32
N ALA A 16 4.82 -28.02 -9.66
CA ALA A 16 3.59 -27.32 -9.30
C ALA A 16 3.04 -26.56 -10.53
N PRO A 17 1.71 -26.61 -10.82
CA PRO A 17 1.12 -25.80 -11.87
C PRO A 17 1.36 -24.32 -11.55
N VAL A 18 1.60 -23.52 -12.59
CA VAL A 18 1.58 -22.06 -12.58
C VAL A 18 0.21 -21.57 -12.08
N ALA A 19 0.01 -21.53 -10.76
CA ALA A 19 -1.27 -21.19 -10.16
C ALA A 19 -1.12 -20.09 -9.10
N GLY A 20 -0.46 -19.00 -9.51
CA GLY A 20 -0.45 -17.74 -8.78
C GLY A 20 -0.53 -16.58 -9.78
N CYS A 21 -1.09 -15.45 -9.36
CA CYS A 21 -1.26 -14.28 -10.24
C CYS A 21 0.06 -13.89 -10.93
N SER A 22 1.19 -13.97 -10.22
CA SER A 22 2.52 -13.67 -10.78
C SER A 22 2.97 -14.63 -11.89
N GLY A 23 2.66 -15.93 -11.77
CA GLY A 23 2.98 -16.93 -12.79
C GLY A 23 2.11 -16.76 -14.04
N LEU A 24 0.83 -16.43 -13.85
CA LEU A 24 -0.10 -16.14 -14.94
C LEU A 24 0.26 -14.84 -15.68
N SER A 25 0.54 -13.75 -14.97
CA SER A 25 1.00 -12.49 -15.56
C SER A 25 2.25 -12.68 -16.42
N ALA A 26 3.23 -13.47 -15.94
CA ALA A 26 4.44 -13.77 -16.69
C ALA A 26 4.16 -14.60 -17.95
N ALA A 27 3.29 -15.62 -17.86
CA ALA A 27 2.91 -16.44 -19.00
C ALA A 27 2.11 -15.66 -20.06
N LEU A 28 1.32 -14.69 -19.62
CA LEU A 28 0.56 -13.77 -20.49
C LEU A 28 1.44 -12.66 -21.08
N GLY A 29 2.72 -12.59 -20.72
CA GLY A 29 3.62 -11.54 -21.18
C GLY A 29 3.16 -10.15 -20.75
N GLU A 30 2.51 -10.05 -19.59
CA GLU A 30 2.08 -8.74 -19.07
C GLU A 30 3.31 -7.82 -18.94
N PRO A 31 3.19 -6.56 -19.40
CA PRO A 31 4.32 -5.65 -19.39
C PRO A 31 4.81 -5.43 -17.96
N MET A 32 6.10 -5.70 -17.73
CA MET A 32 6.81 -5.44 -16.48
C MET A 32 6.98 -3.94 -16.19
N THR A 33 6.63 -3.08 -17.14
CA THR A 33 6.61 -1.63 -16.93
C THR A 33 5.60 -1.32 -15.84
N GLY A 34 6.12 -0.93 -14.67
CA GLY A 34 5.28 -0.62 -13.51
C GLY A 34 4.24 0.43 -13.88
N THR A 35 2.97 0.13 -13.62
CA THR A 35 1.87 1.08 -13.72
C THR A 35 1.82 2.06 -12.54
N ALA A 36 2.76 1.91 -11.61
CA ALA A 36 2.92 2.80 -10.48
C ALA A 36 3.26 4.22 -10.97
N PRO A 37 2.59 5.26 -10.47
CA PRO A 37 2.92 6.64 -10.81
C PRO A 37 4.39 6.95 -10.49
N HIS A 38 5.09 7.60 -11.42
CA HIS A 38 6.37 8.23 -11.12
C HIS A 38 6.11 9.46 -10.26
N VAL A 39 6.33 9.34 -8.95
CA VAL A 39 6.10 10.43 -7.99
C VAL A 39 7.39 10.79 -7.29
N ARG A 40 7.58 12.11 -7.10
CA ARG A 40 8.76 12.62 -6.40
C ARG A 40 8.60 12.55 -4.89
N ARG A 41 7.37 12.64 -4.39
CA ARG A 41 7.05 12.73 -2.96
C ARG A 41 5.75 12.01 -2.64
N LEU A 42 5.79 11.26 -1.55
CA LEU A 42 4.68 10.49 -1.03
C LEU A 42 4.64 10.60 0.49
N VAL A 43 3.44 10.64 1.05
CA VAL A 43 3.21 10.55 2.49
C VAL A 43 2.27 9.38 2.72
N ALA A 44 2.66 8.44 3.57
CA ALA A 44 1.80 7.33 3.99
C ALA A 44 1.36 7.54 5.44
N VAL A 45 0.06 7.45 5.69
CA VAL A 45 -0.53 7.62 7.03
C VAL A 45 -1.19 6.32 7.45
N GLU A 46 -0.83 5.82 8.62
CA GLU A 46 -1.58 4.75 9.27
C GLU A 46 -3.01 5.22 9.57
N HIS A 47 -4.00 4.56 8.98
CA HIS A 47 -5.40 4.90 9.18
C HIS A 47 -6.22 3.68 9.64
N ILE A 48 -7.14 3.93 10.56
CA ILE A 48 -7.96 2.89 11.23
C ILE A 48 -9.37 2.93 10.63
N GLY A 49 -10.07 1.79 10.59
CA GLY A 49 -11.45 1.72 10.11
C GLY A 49 -11.58 1.71 8.58
N ALA A 50 -12.78 1.46 8.05
CA ALA A 50 -12.99 1.36 6.60
C ALA A 50 -12.61 2.65 5.87
N TRP A 51 -12.10 2.51 4.64
CA TRP A 51 -11.77 3.66 3.78
C TRP A 51 -12.54 3.59 2.47
N PRO A 52 -12.92 4.73 1.91
CA PRO A 52 -13.41 4.79 0.54
C PRO A 52 -12.31 4.42 -0.46
N ARG A 53 -12.71 4.18 -1.71
CA ARG A 53 -11.80 3.88 -2.81
C ARG A 53 -10.82 5.03 -3.11
N LYS A 54 -11.23 6.29 -2.88
CA LYS A 54 -10.39 7.47 -3.09
C LYS A 54 -10.31 8.27 -1.80
N VAL A 55 -9.12 8.77 -1.48
CA VAL A 55 -8.87 9.61 -0.30
C VAL A 55 -9.70 10.90 -0.34
N ALA A 56 -10.01 11.43 -1.53
CA ALA A 56 -10.87 12.59 -1.69
C ALA A 56 -12.31 12.37 -1.20
N ASP A 57 -12.79 11.12 -1.15
CA ASP A 57 -14.15 10.76 -0.74
C ASP A 57 -14.21 10.41 0.77
N HIS A 58 -13.17 10.75 1.54
CA HIS A 58 -13.04 10.33 2.93
C HIS A 58 -14.01 11.09 3.86
N PRO A 59 -14.75 10.40 4.75
CA PRO A 59 -15.71 11.07 5.64
C PRO A 59 -15.04 11.86 6.77
N ASP A 60 -13.81 11.51 7.15
CA ASP A 60 -13.01 12.24 8.15
C ASP A 60 -12.48 13.56 7.55
N PRO A 61 -12.91 14.74 8.06
CA PRO A 61 -12.49 16.04 7.54
C PRO A 61 -10.99 16.32 7.75
N ALA A 62 -10.35 15.68 8.73
CA ALA A 62 -8.89 15.83 8.91
C ALA A 62 -8.12 15.12 7.79
N VAL A 63 -8.66 14.01 7.26
CA VAL A 63 -8.06 13.30 6.12
C VAL A 63 -8.23 14.10 4.84
N THR A 64 -9.42 14.65 4.58
CA THR A 64 -9.65 15.46 3.37
C THR A 64 -8.84 16.76 3.39
N ALA A 65 -8.75 17.43 4.54
CA ALA A 65 -7.91 18.63 4.69
C ALA A 65 -6.41 18.33 4.46
N LEU A 66 -5.91 17.19 4.93
CA LEU A 66 -4.54 16.75 4.67
C LEU A 66 -4.33 16.42 3.19
N PHE A 67 -5.28 15.73 2.56
CA PHE A 67 -5.26 15.41 1.14
C PHE A 67 -5.17 16.68 0.28
N ASP A 68 -6.02 17.67 0.54
CA ASP A 68 -6.05 18.92 -0.23
C ASP A 68 -4.73 19.69 -0.10
N ARG A 69 -4.16 19.76 1.11
CA ARG A 69 -2.87 20.40 1.35
C ARG A 69 -1.74 19.71 0.58
N LEU A 70 -1.63 18.39 0.69
CA LEU A 70 -0.58 17.62 0.03
C LEU A 70 -0.72 17.67 -1.50
N ARG A 71 -1.95 17.66 -2.01
CA ARG A 71 -2.23 17.79 -3.44
C ARG A 71 -1.78 19.13 -4.00
N ALA A 72 -1.95 20.22 -3.26
CA ALA A 72 -1.45 21.54 -3.66
C ALA A 72 0.08 21.57 -3.82
N ASP A 73 0.78 20.71 -3.09
CA ASP A 73 2.25 20.56 -3.11
C ASP A 73 2.73 19.43 -4.04
N ASP A 74 1.87 18.84 -4.87
CA ASP A 74 2.20 17.69 -5.73
C ASP A 74 2.77 16.49 -4.93
N VAL A 75 2.18 16.24 -3.76
CA VAL A 75 2.51 15.11 -2.87
C VAL A 75 1.34 14.13 -2.84
N ILE A 76 1.60 12.84 -3.06
CA ILE A 76 0.58 11.81 -2.95
C ILE A 76 0.37 11.42 -1.48
N LEU A 77 -0.88 11.45 -1.03
CA LEU A 77 -1.29 10.86 0.24
C LEU A 77 -1.76 9.42 0.05
N LEU A 78 -1.14 8.48 0.77
CA LEU A 78 -1.60 7.11 0.90
C LEU A 78 -2.11 6.84 2.32
N LEU A 79 -3.20 6.07 2.40
CA LEU A 79 -3.66 5.49 3.65
C LEU A 79 -3.17 4.05 3.72
N ILE A 80 -2.53 3.68 4.83
CA ILE A 80 -1.99 2.33 5.06
C ILE A 80 -2.56 1.74 6.35
N ARG A 81 -2.66 0.41 6.37
CA ARG A 81 -3.07 -0.32 7.58
C ARG A 81 -1.83 -0.54 8.42
N ARG A 82 -2.00 -0.52 9.74
CA ARG A 82 -0.97 -1.08 10.62
C ARG A 82 -1.02 -2.62 10.48
N PRO A 83 0.04 -3.27 9.97
CA PRO A 83 0.07 -4.72 9.85
C PRO A 83 -0.02 -5.39 11.25
N GLY A 84 -0.63 -6.57 11.32
CA GLY A 84 -0.72 -7.36 12.55
C GLY A 84 -1.72 -6.86 13.61
N ARG A 85 -2.62 -5.93 13.26
CA ARG A 85 -3.71 -5.45 14.15
C ARG A 85 -5.10 -5.55 13.51
N GLU A 86 -5.30 -6.61 12.74
CA GLU A 86 -6.59 -6.94 12.15
C GLU A 86 -7.66 -7.05 13.26
N GLY A 87 -8.78 -6.35 13.09
CA GLY A 87 -9.90 -6.40 14.04
C GLY A 87 -9.87 -5.42 15.23
N ARG A 88 -8.84 -4.57 15.38
CA ARG A 88 -8.90 -3.45 16.36
C ARG A 88 -9.53 -2.21 15.73
N CYS A 89 -10.71 -1.86 16.20
CA CYS A 89 -11.49 -0.69 15.79
C CYS A 89 -11.40 0.46 16.80
N ASP A 90 -10.20 0.73 17.32
CA ASP A 90 -9.99 1.89 18.18
C ASP A 90 -9.93 3.13 17.28
N ALA A 91 -11.09 3.73 16.99
CA ALA A 91 -11.23 4.85 16.04
C ALA A 91 -10.36 6.07 16.42
N ASP A 92 -10.00 6.20 17.70
CA ASP A 92 -9.19 7.30 18.27
C ASP A 92 -7.70 6.96 18.44
N GLY A 93 -7.21 5.88 17.82
CA GLY A 93 -5.80 5.51 17.90
C GLY A 93 -4.86 6.54 17.26
N ALA A 94 -3.71 6.79 17.90
CA ALA A 94 -2.66 7.65 17.36
C ALA A 94 -2.19 7.17 15.97
N ARG A 95 -2.10 8.10 15.01
CA ARG A 95 -1.68 7.85 13.62
C ARG A 95 -0.17 8.06 13.47
N THR A 96 0.51 7.12 12.83
CA THR A 96 1.91 7.28 12.41
C THR A 96 1.97 7.81 10.98
N VAL A 97 2.92 8.70 10.71
CA VAL A 97 3.16 9.28 9.39
C VAL A 97 4.54 8.83 8.89
N TYR A 98 4.60 8.36 7.65
CA TYR A 98 5.82 7.98 6.94
C TYR A 98 5.99 8.91 5.73
N VAL A 99 7.22 9.38 5.53
CA VAL A 99 7.61 10.32 4.46
C VAL A 99 8.77 9.77 3.64
#